data_AF-A0A0F2LKR8-F1
#
_entry.id   AF-A0A0F2LKR8-F1
#
_cell.length_a   1.000
_cell.length_b   1.000
_cell.length_c   1.000
_cell.angle_alpha   90.00
_cell.angle_beta   90.00
_cell.angle_gamma   90.00
#
_symmetry.space_group_name_H-M   'P 1'
#
loop_
_entity.id
_entity.type
_entity.pdbx_description
1 polymer ?
#
loop_
_entity_poly.entity_id
_entity_poly.type
_entity_poly.pdbx_seq_one_letter_code
_entity_poly.pdbx_strand_id
1 'polypeptide(L)'
;MKFLRESTGLIKEMGPLDAFALNFSFIGPAAGISYPLFVASFLPGANWILALLIGAVLSLPLLFNYYFLSLKLPRSSSDYIFVSRTLGGMMGVVLAMSLIVSFAMGFPVLAELEVIMV
;
A
#
# COMPACT_ATOMS: atom_id res chain seq x y z
N MET A 1 14.70 -15.94 -30.32
CA MET A 1 15.81 -15.40 -29.51
C MET A 1 15.27 -15.01 -28.15
N LYS A 2 15.75 -15.63 -27.07
CA LYS A 2 15.32 -15.33 -25.70
C LYS A 2 16.15 -14.12 -25.24
N PHE A 3 15.54 -12.94 -25.20
CA PHE A 3 16.17 -11.74 -24.62
C PHE A 3 16.29 -11.96 -23.10
N LEU A 4 17.40 -12.57 -22.67
CA LEU A 4 17.81 -12.52 -21.27
C LEU A 4 18.43 -11.14 -21.07
N ARG A 5 17.70 -10.22 -20.42
CA ARG A 5 18.28 -8.98 -19.94
C ARG A 5 19.12 -9.31 -18.71
N GLU A 6 20.41 -9.02 -18.76
CA GLU A 6 21.29 -8.96 -17.59
C GLU A 6 20.65 -8.04 -16.54
N SER A 7 20.20 -8.62 -15.42
CA SER A 7 19.84 -7.82 -14.26
C SER A 7 21.14 -7.25 -13.72
N THR A 8 21.38 -5.96 -13.92
CA THR A 8 22.46 -5.23 -13.25
C THR A 8 22.33 -5.53 -11.76
N GLY A 9 23.17 -6.41 -11.24
CA GLY A 9 23.02 -6.97 -9.91
C GLY A 9 22.96 -5.82 -8.91
N LEU A 10 21.79 -5.62 -8.30
CA LEU A 10 21.65 -4.66 -7.23
C LEU A 10 22.50 -5.21 -6.07
N ILE A 11 23.66 -4.61 -5.82
CA ILE A 11 24.65 -5.08 -4.82
C ILE A 11 24.11 -4.92 -3.39
N LYS A 12 23.01 -4.17 -3.21
CA LYS A 12 22.41 -3.92 -1.90
C LYS A 12 21.18 -4.79 -1.68
N GLU A 13 21.36 -5.83 -0.87
CA GLU A 13 20.25 -6.59 -0.30
C GLU A 13 19.50 -5.70 0.70
N MET A 14 18.19 -5.56 0.55
CA MET A 14 17.37 -4.84 1.52
C MET A 14 17.18 -5.72 2.76
N GLY A 15 17.65 -5.25 3.91
CA GLY A 15 17.39 -5.92 5.18
C GLY A 15 15.93 -5.75 5.64
N PRO A 16 15.51 -6.50 6.68
CA PRO A 16 14.16 -6.37 7.24
C PRO A 16 13.84 -4.94 7.72
N LEU A 17 14.82 -4.25 8.31
CA LEU A 17 14.66 -2.86 8.75
C LEU A 17 14.56 -1.89 7.58
N ASP A 18 15.29 -2.11 6.48
CA ASP A 18 15.18 -1.29 5.27
C ASP A 18 13.78 -1.43 4.65
N ALA A 19 13.28 -2.67 4.58
CA ALA A 19 11.94 -2.95 4.10
C ALA A 19 10.87 -2.33 5.01
N PHE A 20 11.03 -2.43 6.34
CA PHE A 20 10.14 -1.78 7.29
C PHE A 20 10.16 -0.26 7.14
N ALA A 21 11.34 0.36 7.11
CA ALA A 21 11.48 1.81 6.98
C ALA A 21 10.89 2.32 5.66
N LEU A 22 11.06 1.58 4.56
CA LEU A 22 10.46 1.92 3.27
C LEU A 22 8.93 1.88 3.33
N ASN A 23 8.36 0.82 3.89
CA ASN A 23 6.90 0.70 4.02
C ASN A 23 6.33 1.72 5.02
N PHE A 24 7.01 1.96 6.14
CA PHE A 24 6.60 2.93 7.15
C PHE A 24 6.61 4.36 6.60
N SER A 25 7.63 4.71 5.83
CA SER A 25 7.70 5.98 5.10
C SER A 25 6.55 6.11 4.09
N PHE A 26 6.25 5.04 3.36
CA PHE A 26 5.20 5.04 2.33
C PHE A 26 3.78 5.14 2.90
N ILE A 27 3.54 4.58 4.10
CA ILE A 27 2.27 4.75 4.82
C ILE A 27 2.06 6.22 5.22
N GLY A 28 3.14 6.95 5.51
CA GLY A 28 3.07 8.32 6.00
C GLY A 28 2.44 8.36 7.40
N PRO A 29 3.24 8.32 8.48
CA PRO A 29 2.69 8.31 9.85
C PRO A 29 1.85 9.54 10.16
N ALA A 30 2.20 10.69 9.55
CA ALA A 30 1.44 11.92 9.67
C ALA A 30 0.06 11.79 9.00
N ALA A 31 -0.02 11.32 7.75
CA ALA A 31 -1.27 11.04 7.04
C ALA A 31 -2.14 10.02 7.76
N GLY A 32 -1.51 8.99 8.33
CA GLY A 32 -2.19 7.96 9.11
C GLY A 32 -2.90 8.49 10.37
N ILE A 33 -2.49 9.67 10.87
CA ILE A 33 -3.12 10.33 12.03
C ILE A 33 -4.04 11.47 11.58
N SER A 34 -3.61 12.29 10.62
CA SER A 34 -4.34 13.48 10.18
C SER A 34 -5.68 13.13 9.53
N TYR A 35 -5.73 12.09 8.70
CA TYR A 35 -6.95 11.71 8.00
C TYR A 35 -8.06 11.20 8.96
N PRO A 36 -7.80 10.26 9.89
CA PRO A 36 -8.81 9.86 10.87
C PRO A 36 -9.31 11.02 11.74
N LEU A 37 -8.43 11.93 12.16
CA LEU A 37 -8.83 13.11 12.95
C LEU A 37 -9.69 14.08 12.14
N PHE A 38 -9.36 14.29 10.87
CA PHE A 38 -10.20 15.07 9.96
C PHE A 38 -11.60 14.46 9.86
N VAL A 39 -11.70 13.15 9.59
CA VAL A 39 -13.01 12.46 9.51
C VAL A 39 -13.74 12.50 10.85
N ALA A 40 -13.02 12.45 11.97
CA ALA A 40 -13.60 12.52 13.31
C ALA A 40 -14.36 13.81 13.60
N SER A 41 -13.90 14.93 13.03
CA SER A 41 -14.61 16.21 13.17
C SER A 41 -16.02 16.20 12.55
N PHE A 42 -16.28 15.35 11.55
CA PHE A 42 -17.57 15.25 10.87
C PHE A 42 -18.53 14.24 11.50
N LEU A 43 -18.06 13.42 12.43
CA LEU A 43 -18.83 12.33 13.05
C LEU A 43 -18.84 12.47 14.59
N PRO A 44 -19.42 13.56 15.12
CA PRO A 44 -19.52 13.76 16.56
C PRO A 44 -20.38 12.65 17.18
N GLY A 45 -19.81 11.90 18.12
CA GLY A 45 -20.46 10.78 18.81
C GLY A 45 -20.02 9.38 18.37
N ALA A 46 -19.20 9.27 17.32
CA ALA A 46 -18.60 8.00 16.94
C ALA A 46 -17.55 7.53 17.97
N ASN A 47 -17.51 6.22 18.24
CA ASN A 47 -16.45 5.63 19.07
C ASN A 47 -15.22 5.32 18.20
N TRP A 48 -14.25 6.23 18.22
CA TRP A 48 -13.03 6.16 17.43
C TRP A 48 -12.09 5.02 17.82
N ILE A 49 -12.07 4.64 19.10
CA ILE A 49 -11.28 3.50 19.57
C ILE A 49 -11.84 2.20 18.96
N LEU A 50 -13.16 2.05 18.98
CA LEU A 50 -13.81 0.88 18.37
C LEU A 50 -13.62 0.85 16.85
N ALA A 51 -13.75 2.00 16.18
CA ALA A 51 -13.52 2.10 14.74
C ALA A 51 -12.08 1.71 14.36
N LEU A 52 -11.08 2.17 15.13
CA LEU A 52 -9.68 1.81 14.95
C LEU A 52 -9.45 0.30 15.12
N LEU A 53 -10.01 -0.31 16.17
CA LEU A 53 -9.86 -1.75 16.41
C LEU A 53 -10.49 -2.58 15.30
N ILE A 54 -11.68 -2.21 14.84
CA ILE A 54 -12.36 -2.88 13.72
C ILE A 54 -11.52 -2.74 12.45
N GLY A 55 -11.04 -1.53 12.14
CA GLY A 55 -10.17 -1.30 10.98
C GLY A 55 -8.87 -2.12 11.03
N ALA A 56 -8.25 -2.20 12.21
CA ALA A 56 -7.05 -3.00 12.42
C ALA A 56 -7.30 -4.51 12.20
N VAL A 57 -8.45 -5.03 12.63
CA VAL A 57 -8.81 -6.44 12.39
C VAL A 57 -9.11 -6.69 10.91
N LEU A 58 -9.83 -5.77 10.25
CA LEU A 58 -10.20 -5.90 8.84
C LEU A 58 -9.00 -5.78 7.89
N SER A 59 -7.87 -5.22 8.33
CA SER A 59 -6.64 -5.17 7.53
C SER A 59 -5.81 -6.46 7.60
N LEU A 60 -6.04 -7.32 8.61
CA LEU A 60 -5.29 -8.58 8.78
C LEU A 60 -5.37 -9.53 7.57
N PRO A 61 -6.54 -9.76 6.93
CA PRO A 61 -6.61 -10.63 5.76
C PRO A 61 -5.71 -10.13 4.61
N LEU A 62 -5.63 -8.81 4.42
CA LEU A 62 -4.77 -8.20 3.42
C LEU A 62 -3.29 -8.39 3.77
N LEU A 63 -2.92 -8.15 5.03
CA LEU A 63 -1.57 -8.38 5.55
C LEU A 63 -1.10 -9.83 5.30
N PHE A 64 -1.94 -10.80 5.66
CA PHE A 64 -1.62 -12.21 5.44
C PHE A 64 -1.53 -12.56 3.95
N ASN A 65 -2.37 -11.98 3.11
CA ASN A 65 -2.31 -12.19 1.67
C ASN A 65 -0.94 -11.76 1.09
N TYR A 66 -0.49 -10.54 1.40
CA TYR A 66 0.81 -10.05 0.96
C TYR A 66 1.98 -10.83 1.56
N TYR A 67 1.86 -11.28 2.82
CA TYR A 67 2.84 -12.15 3.43
C TYR A 67 2.98 -13.49 2.69
N PHE A 68 1.88 -14.15 2.34
CA PHE A 68 1.95 -15.38 1.57
C PHE A 68 2.44 -15.16 0.12
N LEU A 69 2.10 -14.02 -0.48
CA LEU A 69 2.60 -13.64 -1.81
C LEU A 69 4.12 -13.43 -1.80
N SER A 70 4.67 -12.75 -0.78
CA SER A 70 6.12 -12.51 -0.69
C SER A 70 6.91 -13.82 -0.52
N LEU A 71 6.35 -14.80 0.19
CA LEU A 71 6.94 -16.14 0.32
C LEU A 71 6.92 -16.92 -1.01
N LYS A 72 5.82 -16.84 -1.78
CA LYS A 72 5.65 -17.60 -3.03
C LYS A 72 6.37 -16.96 -4.22
N LEU A 73 6.50 -15.64 -4.24
CA LEU A 73 7.07 -14.87 -5.33
C LEU A 73 8.15 -13.93 -4.77
N PRO A 74 9.38 -14.45 -4.55
CA PRO A 74 10.48 -13.71 -3.90
C PRO A 74 11.13 -12.65 -4.82
N ARG A 75 10.38 -12.15 -5.81
CA ARG A 75 10.82 -11.10 -6.73
C ARG A 75 9.90 -9.91 -6.62
N SER A 76 10.46 -8.72 -6.74
CA SER A 76 9.68 -7.47 -6.81
C SER A 76 8.62 -7.60 -7.90
N SER A 77 7.36 -7.69 -7.48
CA SER A 77 6.21 -7.80 -8.37
C SER A 77 5.07 -6.97 -7.80
N SER A 78 4.38 -6.25 -8.69
CA SER A 78 3.22 -5.43 -8.37
C SER A 78 1.96 -6.29 -8.41
N ASP A 79 0.89 -5.85 -7.75
CA ASP A 79 -0.45 -6.46 -7.81
C ASP A 79 -0.94 -6.69 -9.23
N TYR A 80 -0.55 -5.80 -10.16
CA TYR A 80 -0.78 -5.98 -11.58
C TYR A 80 -0.28 -7.34 -12.08
N ILE A 81 0.94 -7.75 -11.71
CA ILE A 81 1.56 -9.01 -12.14
C ILE A 81 0.85 -10.21 -11.53
N PHE A 82 0.42 -10.11 -10.27
CA PHE A 82 -0.32 -11.19 -9.62
C PHE A 82 -1.68 -11.38 -10.29
N VAL A 83 -2.46 -10.31 -10.41
CA VAL A 83 -3.81 -10.35 -10.96
C VAL A 83 -3.81 -10.68 -12.45
N SER A 84 -2.88 -10.12 -13.23
CA SER A 84 -2.79 -10.44 -14.67
C SER A 84 -2.47 -11.91 -14.94
N ARG A 85 -1.74 -12.58 -14.04
CA ARG A 85 -1.38 -13.99 -14.17
C ARG A 85 -2.43 -14.95 -13.66
N THR A 86 -3.25 -14.55 -12.69
CA THR A 86 -4.31 -15.41 -12.13
C THR A 86 -5.66 -15.21 -12.81
N LEU A 87 -6.01 -13.97 -13.16
CA LEU A 87 -7.33 -13.58 -13.70
C LEU A 87 -7.27 -13.09 -15.15
N GLY A 88 -6.08 -12.99 -15.74
CA GLY A 88 -5.86 -12.58 -17.12
C GLY A 88 -5.49 -11.10 -17.28
N GLY A 89 -4.87 -10.78 -18.42
CA GLY A 89 -4.25 -9.47 -18.67
C GLY A 89 -5.20 -8.29 -18.49
N MET A 90 -6.46 -8.39 -18.94
CA MET A 90 -7.44 -7.31 -18.85
C MET A 90 -7.77 -6.95 -17.40
N MET A 91 -7.98 -7.95 -16.53
CA MET A 91 -8.24 -7.73 -15.10
C MET A 91 -7.03 -7.09 -14.40
N GLY A 92 -5.82 -7.48 -14.82
CA GLY A 92 -4.60 -6.81 -14.38
C GLY A 92 -4.62 -5.32 -14.76
N VAL A 93 -4.91 -5.00 -16.01
CA VAL A 93 -4.93 -3.60 -16.49
C VAL A 93 -5.97 -2.78 -15.73
N VAL A 94 -7.18 -3.31 -15.51
CA VAL A 94 -8.22 -2.61 -14.73
C VAL A 94 -7.73 -2.31 -13.32
N LEU A 95 -7.12 -3.27 -12.63
CA LEU A 95 -6.53 -3.05 -11.32
C LEU A 95 -5.43 -1.99 -11.34
N ALA A 96 -4.50 -2.06 -12.30
CA ALA A 96 -3.40 -1.11 -12.42
C ALA A 96 -3.92 0.32 -12.65
N MET A 97 -4.91 0.49 -13.52
CA MET A 97 -5.55 1.78 -13.76
C MET A 97 -6.28 2.29 -12.51
N SER A 98 -6.99 1.41 -11.80
CA SER A 98 -7.62 1.76 -10.53
C SER A 98 -6.60 2.27 -9.51
N LEU A 99 -5.48 1.56 -9.35
CA LEU A 99 -4.42 1.97 -8.44
C LEU A 99 -3.84 3.33 -8.85
N ILE A 100 -3.47 3.52 -10.11
CA ILE A 100 -2.92 4.80 -10.59
C ILE A 100 -3.88 5.96 -10.28
N VAL A 101 -5.18 5.79 -10.55
CA VAL A 101 -6.18 6.82 -10.26
C VAL A 101 -6.30 7.07 -8.76
N SER A 102 -6.36 6.02 -7.94
CA SER A 102 -6.40 6.14 -6.48
C SER A 102 -5.17 6.87 -5.92
N PHE A 103 -3.98 6.58 -6.45
CA PHE A 103 -2.75 7.27 -6.06
C PHE A 103 -2.77 8.75 -6.50
N ALA A 104 -3.18 9.03 -7.73
CA ALA A 104 -3.23 10.39 -8.27
C ALA A 104 -4.21 11.30 -7.53
N MET A 105 -5.34 10.75 -7.06
CA MET A 105 -6.35 11.52 -6.33
C MET A 105 -6.13 11.53 -4.83
N GLY A 106 -5.68 10.41 -4.25
CA GLY A 106 -5.58 10.24 -2.79
C GLY A 106 -4.37 10.94 -2.17
N PHE A 107 -3.19 10.86 -2.80
CA PHE A 107 -1.96 11.42 -2.23
C PHE A 107 -2.00 12.95 -2.06
N PRO A 108 -2.53 13.75 -3.00
CA PRO A 108 -2.66 15.20 -2.81
C PRO A 108 -3.52 15.55 -1.59
N VAL A 109 -4.65 14.88 -1.40
CA VAL A 109 -5.55 15.12 -0.26
C VAL A 109 -4.85 14.80 1.06
N LEU A 110 -4.12 13.69 1.13
CA LEU A 110 -3.36 13.32 2.33
C LEU A 110 -2.25 14.34 2.62
N ALA A 111 -1.53 14.80 1.58
CA ALA A 111 -0.48 15.79 1.72
C ALA A 111 -1.01 17.13 2.26
N GLU A 112 -2.18 17.59 1.81
CA GLU A 112 -2.81 18.81 2.36
C GLU A 112 -3.16 18.66 3.85
N LEU A 113 -3.67 17.50 4.25
CA LEU A 113 -4.02 17.22 5.65
C LEU A 113 -2.80 17.12 6.56
N GLU A 114 -1.65 16.66 6.05
CA GLU A 114 -0.40 16.62 6.78
C GLU A 114 0.17 18.03 7.03
N VAL A 115 0.10 18.92 6.03
CA VAL A 115 0.65 20.30 6.11
C VAL A 115 -0.11 21.15 7.15
N ILE A 116 -1.41 20.93 7.33
CA ILE A 116 -2.22 21.68 8.32
C ILE A 116 -1.84 21.31 9.77
N MET A 117 -1.24 20.15 9.99
CA MET A 117 -0.93 19.60 11.31
C MET A 117 0.51 19.90 11.78
N VAL A 118 1.34 20.55 10.95
CA VAL A 118 2.73 20.97 11.24
C VAL A 118 2.78 22.48 11.40
#